data_AF-A0A0G0W4R6-F1
#
_entry.id   AF-A0A0G0W4R6-F1
#
_cell.length_a   1.000
_cell.length_b   1.000
_cell.length_c   1.000
_cell.angle_alpha   90.00
_cell.angle_beta   90.00
_cell.angle_gamma   90.00
#
_symmetry.space_group_name_H-M   'P 1'
#
loop_
_entity.id
_entity.type
_entity.pdbx_description
1 polymer ?
#
loop_
_entity_poly.entity_id
_entity_poly.type
_entity_poly.pdbx_seq_one_letter_code
_entity_poly.pdbx_strand_id
1 'polypeptide(L)'
;MANIPNTTQTPNIIFNGLMKEMSDTELRVVLIVTRATLGWVLDREKGMRKEEDWISHYQLKQKTGRESGAISKAIDRCIQKGWIEARDHSG
;
A
#
# COMPACT_ATOMS: atom_id res chain seq x y z
N MET A 1 -11.91 18.00 -6.04
CA MET A 1 -12.56 16.68 -6.20
C MET A 1 -13.42 16.41 -4.98
N ALA A 2 -14.67 15.98 -5.14
CA ALA A 2 -15.51 15.60 -4.00
C ALA A 2 -14.91 14.39 -3.29
N ASN A 3 -14.76 14.46 -1.98
CA ASN A 3 -14.35 13.32 -1.17
C ASN A 3 -15.56 12.40 -1.01
N ILE A 4 -15.53 11.23 -1.65
CA ILE A 4 -16.60 10.24 -1.51
C ILE A 4 -16.41 9.57 -0.14
N PRO A 5 -17.39 9.63 0.79
CA PRO A 5 -17.24 9.06 2.12
C PRO A 5 -16.98 7.56 2.04
N ASN A 6 -16.23 7.02 3.01
CA ASN A 6 -15.87 5.59 3.09
C ASN A 6 -15.11 5.06 1.86
N THR A 7 -14.32 5.91 1.20
CA THR A 7 -13.44 5.49 0.11
C THR A 7 -11.97 5.79 0.41
N THR A 8 -11.08 5.13 -0.33
CA THR A 8 -9.66 5.43 -0.35
C THR A 8 -9.29 5.79 -1.77
N GLN A 9 -8.64 6.94 -1.95
CA GLN A 9 -8.10 7.28 -3.25
C GLN A 9 -6.87 6.44 -3.52
N THR A 10 -6.88 5.74 -4.64
CA THR A 10 -5.85 4.80 -5.07
C THR A 10 -5.32 5.25 -6.43
N PRO A 11 -4.00 5.25 -6.66
CA PRO A 11 -3.44 5.65 -7.94
C PRO A 11 -4.02 4.84 -9.11
N ASN A 12 -4.50 5.54 -10.15
CA ASN A 12 -5.11 4.89 -11.32
C ASN A 12 -4.17 3.92 -12.04
N ILE A 13 -2.85 4.13 -11.92
CA ILE A 13 -1.83 3.24 -12.52
C ILE A 13 -1.92 1.80 -11.99
N ILE A 14 -2.42 1.61 -10.76
CA ILE A 14 -2.67 0.28 -10.21
C ILE A 14 -3.70 -0.46 -11.09
N PHE A 15 -4.80 0.20 -11.44
CA PHE A 15 -5.85 -0.38 -12.28
C PHE A 15 -5.46 -0.42 -13.76
N ASN A 16 -4.62 0.51 -14.23
CA ASN A 16 -4.28 0.66 -15.64
C ASN A 16 -3.13 -0.23 -16.13
N GLY A 17 -2.60 -1.15 -15.30
CA GLY A 17 -1.60 -2.10 -15.75
C GLY A 17 -0.92 -2.88 -14.63
N LEU A 18 -0.53 -2.20 -13.54
CA LEU A 18 0.29 -2.83 -12.51
C LEU A 18 -0.41 -4.03 -11.85
N MET A 19 -1.72 -3.94 -11.61
CA MET A 19 -2.49 -5.03 -11.01
C MET A 19 -2.42 -6.33 -11.83
N LYS A 20 -2.27 -6.25 -13.16
CA LYS A 20 -2.15 -7.44 -14.01
C LYS A 20 -0.82 -8.18 -13.79
N GLU A 21 0.21 -7.48 -13.36
CA GLU A 21 1.55 -8.02 -13.11
C GLU A 21 1.71 -8.57 -11.68
N MET A 22 0.78 -8.21 -10.79
CA MET A 22 0.77 -8.62 -9.39
C MET A 22 0.12 -9.99 -9.22
N SER A 23 0.71 -10.83 -8.37
CA SER A 23 -0.01 -11.91 -7.70
C SER A 23 -1.04 -11.35 -6.71
N ASP A 24 -2.02 -12.16 -6.30
CA ASP A 24 -3.02 -11.74 -5.31
C ASP A 24 -2.37 -11.23 -3.99
N THR A 25 -1.32 -11.89 -3.51
CA THR A 25 -0.65 -11.46 -2.26
C THR A 25 0.04 -10.12 -2.45
N GLU A 26 0.74 -9.91 -3.57
CA GLU A 26 1.40 -8.63 -3.90
C GLU A 26 0.38 -7.51 -4.03
N LEU A 27 -0.73 -7.74 -4.73
CA LEU A 27 -1.81 -6.76 -4.86
C LEU A 27 -2.39 -6.38 -3.50
N ARG A 28 -2.68 -7.36 -2.63
CA ARG A 28 -3.18 -7.09 -1.27
C ARG A 28 -2.21 -6.23 -0.46
N VAL A 29 -0.92 -6.54 -0.53
CA VAL A 29 0.12 -5.74 0.16
C VAL A 29 0.10 -4.29 -0.36
N VAL A 30 0.13 -4.09 -1.69
CA VAL A 30 0.11 -2.75 -2.30
C VAL A 30 -1.15 -1.96 -1.91
N LEU A 31 -2.32 -2.60 -1.91
CA LEU A 31 -3.58 -1.94 -1.52
C LEU A 31 -3.60 -1.56 -0.04
N ILE A 32 -3.04 -2.39 0.85
CA ILE A 32 -2.93 -2.08 2.27
C ILE A 32 -1.98 -0.91 2.49
N VAL A 33 -0.82 -0.90 1.83
CA VAL A 33 0.13 0.21 1.89
C VAL A 33 -0.52 1.49 1.37
N THR A 34 -1.23 1.43 0.24
CA THR A 34 -1.99 2.57 -0.31
C THR A 34 -3.02 3.10 0.68
N ARG A 35 -3.75 2.21 1.37
CA ARG A 35 -4.73 2.61 2.40
C ARG A 35 -4.09 3.25 3.62
N ALA A 36 -2.94 2.73 4.05
CA ALA A 36 -2.20 3.20 5.22
C ALA A 36 -1.49 4.54 4.98
N THR A 37 -1.10 4.80 3.73
CA THR A 37 -0.45 6.05 3.28
C THR A 37 -1.48 6.98 2.66
N LEU A 38 -1.66 6.89 1.34
CA LEU A 38 -2.50 7.78 0.54
C LEU A 38 -3.97 7.83 0.99
N GLY A 39 -4.45 6.82 1.73
CA GLY A 39 -5.79 6.84 2.33
C GLY A 39 -6.02 7.88 3.43
N TRP A 40 -4.97 8.56 3.91
CA TRP A 40 -5.07 9.60 4.93
C TRP A 40 -4.69 10.97 4.39
N VAL A 41 -5.57 11.95 4.57
CA VAL A 41 -5.33 13.35 4.21
C VAL A 41 -4.78 14.07 5.44
N LEU A 42 -3.56 14.61 5.33
CA LEU A 42 -2.90 15.36 6.40
C LEU A 42 -3.26 16.85 6.36
N ASP A 43 -3.36 17.41 5.14
CA ASP A 43 -3.78 18.80 4.92
C ASP A 43 -4.75 18.83 3.72
N ARG A 44 -5.99 19.27 3.96
CA ARG A 44 -7.04 19.30 2.93
C ARG A 44 -6.88 20.48 1.98
N GLU A 45 -6.35 21.60 2.46
CA GLU A 45 -6.19 22.81 1.66
C GLU A 45 -5.04 22.65 0.66
N LYS A 46 -3.96 21.99 1.10
CA LYS A 46 -2.80 21.67 0.26
C LYS A 46 -2.91 20.34 -0.49
N GLY A 47 -3.95 19.56 -0.22
CA GLY A 47 -4.14 18.23 -0.81
C GLY A 47 -3.09 17.20 -0.40
N MET A 48 -2.40 17.42 0.73
CA MET A 48 -1.33 16.56 1.21
C MET A 48 -1.90 15.28 1.82
N ARG A 49 -1.26 14.15 1.48
CA ARG A 49 -1.58 12.83 2.02
C ARG A 49 -0.38 12.30 2.81
N LYS A 50 -0.64 11.31 3.66
CA LYS A 50 0.43 10.58 4.36
C LYS A 50 1.24 9.79 3.33
N GLU A 51 2.56 9.93 3.37
CA GLU A 51 3.48 9.32 2.39
C GLU A 51 4.03 7.98 2.87
N GLU A 52 4.19 7.79 4.17
CA GLU A 52 4.77 6.60 4.79
C GLU A 52 3.98 6.14 6.01
N ASP A 53 4.04 4.85 6.36
CA ASP A 53 3.41 4.31 7.57
C ASP A 53 4.23 3.15 8.16
N TRP A 54 4.24 3.03 9.48
CA TRP A 54 4.80 1.88 10.19
C TRP A 54 3.76 0.76 10.20
N ILE A 55 3.98 -0.28 9.38
CA ILE A 55 3.10 -1.44 9.29
C ILE A 55 3.88 -2.68 9.72
N SER A 56 3.50 -3.26 10.86
CA SER A 56 4.13 -4.49 11.33
C SER A 56 3.73 -5.68 10.46
N HIS A 57 4.59 -6.70 10.44
CA HIS A 57 4.31 -7.96 9.75
C HIS A 57 3.01 -8.62 10.23
N TYR A 58 2.72 -8.55 11.53
CA TYR A 58 1.46 -9.01 12.11
C TYR A 58 0.26 -8.25 11.55
N GLN A 59 0.33 -6.92 11.44
CA GLN A 59 -0.75 -6.13 10.83
C GLN A 59 -0.96 -6.50 9.36
N LEU A 60 0.11 -6.72 8.59
CA LEU A 60 0.01 -7.21 7.22
C LEU A 60 -0.65 -8.58 7.15
N LYS A 61 -0.30 -9.51 8.05
CA LYS A 61 -0.96 -10.82 8.15
C LYS A 61 -2.47 -10.70 8.37
N GLN A 62 -2.88 -9.91 9.37
CA GLN A 62 -4.29 -9.71 9.68
C GLN A 62 -5.07 -9.04 8.54
N LYS A 63 -4.47 -8.05 7.88
CA LYS A 63 -5.14 -7.27 6.83
C LYS A 63 -5.15 -7.96 5.47
N THR A 64 -4.10 -8.70 5.12
CA THR A 64 -4.03 -9.45 3.85
C THR A 64 -4.78 -10.77 3.92
N GLY A 65 -4.86 -11.40 5.10
CA GLY A 65 -5.34 -12.77 5.27
C GLY A 65 -4.37 -13.80 4.67
N ARG A 66 -3.08 -13.48 4.55
CA ARG A 66 -2.05 -14.33 3.94
C ARG A 66 -1.03 -14.78 4.99
N GLU A 67 -0.41 -15.94 4.75
CA GLU A 67 0.59 -16.47 5.67
C GLU A 67 1.91 -15.69 5.61
N SER A 68 2.66 -15.74 6.71
CA SER A 68 3.83 -14.88 6.89
C SER A 68 4.89 -15.06 5.79
N GLY A 69 5.15 -16.29 5.38
CA GLY A 69 6.10 -16.57 4.30
C GLY A 69 5.66 -16.06 2.92
N ALA A 70 4.36 -16.02 2.65
CA ALA A 70 3.82 -15.44 1.41
C ALA A 70 3.92 -13.92 1.44
N ILE A 71 3.67 -13.30 2.59
CA ILE A 71 3.78 -11.86 2.80
C ILE A 71 5.22 -11.39 2.61
N SER A 72 6.20 -12.05 3.24
CA SER A 72 7.61 -11.65 3.08
C SER A 72 8.05 -11.68 1.62
N LYS A 73 7.75 -12.77 0.90
CA LYS A 73 8.04 -12.88 -0.54
C LYS A 73 7.34 -11.80 -1.37
N ALA A 74 6.12 -11.44 -1.01
CA ALA A 74 5.37 -10.40 -1.70
C ALA A 74 5.97 -9.01 -1.46
N ILE A 75 6.36 -8.69 -0.22
CA ILE A 75 7.06 -7.43 0.12
C ILE A 75 8.34 -7.31 -0.72
N ASP A 76 9.19 -8.33 -0.71
CA ASP A 76 10.46 -8.32 -1.44
C ASP A 76 10.25 -8.05 -2.94
N ARG A 77 9.25 -8.70 -3.54
CA ARG A 77 8.92 -8.51 -4.97
C ARG A 77 8.30 -7.15 -5.25
N CYS A 78 7.42 -6.66 -4.39
CA CYS A 78 6.84 -5.32 -4.54
C CYS A 78 7.93 -4.25 -4.48
N ILE A 79 8.93 -4.40 -3.60
CA ILE A 79 10.11 -3.52 -3.53
C ILE A 79 10.94 -3.65 -4.80
N GLN A 80 11.27 -4.88 -5.22
CA GLN A 80 12.05 -5.13 -6.43
C GLN A 80 11.39 -4.53 -7.69
N LYS A 81 10.05 -4.54 -7.75
CA LYS A 81 9.26 -3.97 -8.85
C LYS A 81 9.02 -2.46 -8.71
N GLY A 82 9.42 -1.85 -7.60
CA GLY A 82 9.22 -0.42 -7.33
C GLY A 82 7.75 -0.03 -7.08
N TRP A 83 6.90 -0.97 -6.66
CA TRP A 83 5.50 -0.69 -6.34
C TRP A 83 5.31 -0.15 -4.93
N ILE A 84 6.20 -0.51 -4.01
CA ILE A 84 6.30 0.04 -2.65
C ILE A 84 7.77 0.26 -2.30
N GLU A 85 8.01 1.14 -1.34
CA GLU A 85 9.32 1.34 -0.71
C GLU A 85 9.23 0.88 0.75
N ALA A 86 10.29 0.25 1.25
CA ALA A 86 10.43 -0.06 2.68
C ALA A 86 11.62 0.73 3.22
N ARG A 87 11.38 1.47 4.30
CA ARG A 87 12.40 2.23 5.03
C ARG A 87 12.73 1.53 6.34
N ASP A 88 13.94 1.75 6.83
CA ASP A 88 14.31 1.35 8.18
C ASP A 88 14.40 2.57 9.11
N HIS A 89 14.94 2.38 10.31
CA HIS A 89 15.09 3.43 11.31
C HIS A 89 16.07 4.56 10.89
N SER A 90 16.86 4.33 9.84
CA SER A 90 17.86 5.26 9.31
C SER A 90 17.39 6.03 8.07
N GLY A 91 16.22 5.69 7.51
CA GLY A 91 15.64 6.33 6.31
C GLY A 91 15.34 5.34 5.21
#